data_AF-A0A2S9H2K8-F1
#
_entry.id   AF-A0A2S9H2K8-F1
#
_cell.length_a   1.000
_cell.length_b   1.000
_cell.length_c   1.000
_cell.angle_alpha   90.00
_cell.angle_beta   90.00
_cell.angle_gamma   90.00
#
_symmetry.space_group_name_H-M   'P 1'
#
loop_
_entity.id
_entity.type
_entity.pdbx_description
1 polymer ?
#
loop_
_entity_poly.entity_id
_entity_poly.type
_entity_poly.pdbx_seq_one_letter_code
_entity_poly.pdbx_strand_id
1 'polypeptide(L)'
;MIVNHIPFLVDATRGEYGTLIGHVARANSIWKSFSSEIASVIIFQGPQGYITPSWYPSKHRHGKAVPTWNYTVVHAHGIPRAIEDKDWLLQHVTTLSDLYESKRAMPWRVSDAPSEYIDSMLNTIIGIEIPINAVVGQWKMSQNKPLSDKLGIIEGLHEHVDENSQQMVALVKRGNHKI
;
A
#
# COMPACT_ATOMS: atom_id res chain seq x y z
N MET A 1 12.00 -1.69 -18.10
CA MET A 1 11.27 -1.49 -16.82
C MET A 1 9.93 -2.20 -16.94
N ILE A 2 9.59 -3.07 -15.97
CA ILE A 2 8.34 -3.83 -15.94
C ILE A 2 7.57 -3.40 -14.69
N VAL A 3 6.24 -3.29 -14.79
CA VAL A 3 5.36 -2.89 -13.68
C VAL A 3 4.30 -3.95 -13.47
N ASN A 4 3.96 -4.20 -12.21
CA ASN A 4 2.97 -5.19 -11.81
C ASN A 4 2.24 -4.77 -10.54
N HIS A 5 0.99 -5.20 -10.39
CA HIS A 5 0.21 -5.01 -9.17
C HIS A 5 0.19 -6.32 -8.40
N ILE A 6 0.85 -6.33 -7.25
CA ILE A 6 1.04 -7.53 -6.43
C ILE A 6 0.64 -7.17 -5.00
N PRO A 7 -0.32 -7.89 -4.38
CA PRO A 7 -0.59 -7.77 -2.97
C PRO A 7 0.60 -8.26 -2.13
N PHE A 8 0.95 -7.51 -1.09
CA PHE A 8 2.02 -7.88 -0.17
C PHE A 8 1.50 -7.84 1.27
N LEU A 9 1.91 -8.84 2.05
CA LEU A 9 1.98 -8.75 3.50
C LEU A 9 3.35 -8.21 3.91
N VAL A 10 3.40 -7.51 5.04
CA VAL A 10 4.66 -7.08 5.64
C VAL A 10 4.91 -7.95 6.87
N ASP A 11 6.01 -8.70 6.86
CA ASP A 11 6.54 -9.34 8.05
C ASP A 11 7.54 -8.39 8.72
N ALA A 12 7.07 -7.68 9.74
CA ALA A 12 7.87 -6.72 10.49
C ALA A 12 8.94 -7.36 11.39
N THR A 13 8.92 -8.69 11.57
CA THR A 13 9.91 -9.39 12.40
C THR A 13 11.19 -9.76 11.64
N ARG A 14 11.20 -9.59 10.32
CA ARG A 14 12.29 -10.02 9.43
C ARG A 14 12.99 -8.83 8.77
N GLY A 15 14.18 -8.49 9.28
CA GLY A 15 14.99 -7.36 8.80
C GLY A 15 14.63 -6.03 9.46
N GLU A 16 15.47 -5.01 9.29
CA GLU A 16 15.32 -3.71 9.96
C GLU A 16 14.00 -3.00 9.61
N TYR A 17 13.62 -3.02 8.34
CA TYR A 17 12.39 -2.39 7.83
C TYR A 17 11.27 -3.41 7.56
N GLY A 18 11.47 -4.67 7.93
CA GLY A 18 10.59 -5.78 7.59
C GLY A 18 10.85 -6.38 6.21
N THR A 19 10.06 -7.40 5.88
CA THR A 19 10.12 -8.14 4.61
C THR A 19 8.74 -8.18 3.96
N LEU A 20 8.65 -7.84 2.67
CA LEU A 20 7.42 -7.99 1.90
C LEU A 20 7.27 -9.42 1.41
N ILE A 21 6.08 -9.99 1.58
CA ILE A 21 5.75 -11.36 1.21
C ILE A 21 4.47 -11.35 0.36
N GLY A 22 4.54 -11.90 -0.84
CA GLY A 22 3.41 -12.03 -1.74
C GLY A 22 3.57 -13.23 -2.66
N HIS A 23 2.70 -13.33 -3.65
CA HIS A 23 2.82 -14.33 -4.72
C HIS A 23 2.21 -13.81 -6.01
N VAL A 24 2.58 -14.45 -7.12
CA VAL A 24 1.98 -14.24 -8.44
C VAL A 24 1.66 -15.58 -9.06
N ALA A 25 0.76 -15.59 -10.05
CA ALA A 25 0.62 -16.76 -10.92
C ALA A 25 1.96 -17.09 -11.59
N ARG A 26 2.31 -18.37 -11.70
CA ARG A 26 3.56 -18.83 -12.32
C ARG A 26 3.73 -18.36 -13.75
N ALA A 27 2.62 -18.15 -14.48
CA ALA A 27 2.59 -17.60 -15.83
C ALA A 27 2.97 -16.11 -15.90
N ASN A 28 2.87 -15.37 -14.80
CA ASN A 28 3.27 -13.97 -14.74
C ASN A 28 4.79 -13.87 -14.89
N SER A 29 5.29 -13.15 -15.90
CA SER A 29 6.71 -13.09 -16.20
C SER A 29 7.53 -12.23 -15.22
N ILE A 30 6.90 -11.50 -14.29
CA ILE A 30 7.60 -10.57 -13.40
C ILE A 30 8.71 -11.25 -12.60
N TRP A 31 8.46 -12.45 -12.06
CA TRP A 31 9.42 -13.16 -11.22
C TRP A 31 10.67 -13.63 -11.98
N LYS A 32 10.54 -13.82 -13.31
CA LYS A 32 11.66 -14.18 -14.20
C LYS A 32 12.58 -13.00 -14.49
N SER A 33 12.12 -11.78 -14.21
CA SER A 33 12.90 -10.55 -14.39
C SER A 33 13.70 -10.14 -13.15
N PHE A 34 13.54 -10.87 -12.04
CA PHE A 34 14.27 -10.59 -10.81
C PHE A 34 15.77 -10.82 -11.00
N SER A 35 16.56 -9.90 -10.44
CA SER A 35 18.01 -9.94 -10.44
C SER A 35 18.48 -9.82 -9.00
N SER A 36 19.53 -10.56 -8.64
CA SER A 36 20.19 -10.45 -7.34
C SER A 36 20.97 -9.14 -7.16
N GLU A 37 21.12 -8.35 -8.21
CA GLU A 37 21.92 -7.12 -8.22
C GLU A 37 21.07 -5.85 -8.32
N ILE A 38 19.83 -5.96 -8.79
CA ILE A 38 18.98 -4.81 -9.09
C ILE A 38 17.81 -4.78 -8.11
N ALA A 39 17.78 -3.75 -7.27
CA ALA A 39 16.65 -3.50 -6.38
C ALA A 39 15.38 -3.11 -7.17
N SER A 40 14.25 -3.62 -6.71
CA SER A 40 12.92 -3.18 -7.12
C SER A 40 12.40 -2.07 -6.21
N VAL A 41 11.49 -1.26 -6.74
CA VAL A 41 10.74 -0.26 -5.97
C VAL A 41 9.29 -0.71 -5.87
N ILE A 42 8.79 -0.82 -4.64
CA ILE A 42 7.43 -1.21 -4.33
C ILE A 42 6.72 0.03 -3.82
N ILE A 43 5.65 0.41 -4.51
CA ILE A 43 4.93 1.65 -4.26
C ILE A 43 3.60 1.32 -3.58
N PHE A 44 3.47 1.73 -2.32
CA PHE A 44 2.21 1.70 -1.58
C PHE A 44 1.58 3.08 -1.62
N GLN A 45 0.48 3.19 -2.37
CA GLN A 45 -0.28 4.43 -2.50
C GLN A 45 -1.29 4.51 -1.36
N GLY A 46 -1.24 5.59 -0.59
CA GLY A 46 -2.24 5.89 0.42
C GLY A 46 -3.30 6.88 -0.10
N PRO A 47 -4.05 7.52 0.81
CA PRO A 47 -5.14 8.42 0.44
C PRO A 47 -4.62 9.61 -0.37
N GLN A 48 -5.36 9.99 -1.40
CA GLN A 48 -5.02 11.11 -2.27
C GLN A 48 -6.26 11.82 -2.80
N GLY A 49 -6.11 13.08 -3.20
CA GLY A 49 -7.23 13.84 -3.74
C GLY A 49 -6.87 15.25 -4.20
N TYR A 50 -7.68 15.75 -5.13
CA TYR A 50 -7.62 17.13 -5.59
C TYR A 50 -8.06 18.09 -4.48
N ILE A 51 -7.31 19.17 -4.30
CA ILE A 51 -7.65 20.26 -3.39
C ILE A 51 -7.87 21.52 -4.21
N THR A 52 -9.14 21.95 -4.24
CA THR A 52 -9.53 23.17 -4.95
C THR A 52 -9.19 24.41 -4.12
N PRO A 53 -8.67 25.48 -4.75
CA PRO A 53 -8.41 26.74 -4.05
C PRO A 53 -9.71 27.44 -3.64
N SER A 54 -10.87 27.01 -4.15
CA SER A 54 -12.17 27.52 -3.70
C SER A 54 -12.48 27.19 -2.24
N TRP A 55 -11.80 26.22 -1.64
CA TRP A 55 -11.94 25.92 -0.21
C TRP A 55 -11.06 26.80 0.68
N TYR A 56 -10.23 27.69 0.13
CA TYR A 56 -9.31 28.50 0.94
C TYR A 56 -9.94 29.86 1.24
N PRO A 57 -10.22 30.20 2.51
CA PRO A 57 -10.63 31.56 2.87
C PRO A 57 -9.61 32.62 2.42
N SER A 58 -8.32 32.31 2.42
CA SER A 58 -7.27 33.20 1.91
C SER A 58 -7.45 33.59 0.44
N LYS A 59 -7.90 32.67 -0.41
CA LYS A 59 -8.18 32.91 -1.83
C LYS A 59 -9.27 33.97 -2.03
N HIS A 60 -10.30 33.98 -1.18
CA HIS A 60 -11.34 35.00 -1.22
C HIS A 60 -10.83 36.39 -0.85
N ARG A 61 -9.76 36.48 -0.04
CA ARG A 61 -9.19 37.77 0.39
C ARG A 61 -8.28 38.40 -0.66
N HIS A 62 -7.40 37.61 -1.30
CA HIS A 62 -6.36 38.17 -2.18
C HIS A 62 -6.23 37.49 -3.55
N GLY A 63 -7.03 36.48 -3.86
CA GLY A 63 -7.01 35.77 -5.16
C GLY A 63 -5.78 34.87 -5.40
N LYS A 64 -4.69 35.06 -4.63
CA LYS A 64 -3.44 34.27 -4.77
C LYS A 64 -3.55 32.85 -4.18
N ALA A 65 -4.13 31.93 -4.94
CA ALA A 65 -4.09 30.50 -4.65
C ALA A 65 -4.13 29.67 -5.93
N VAL A 66 -3.49 28.49 -5.89
CA VAL A 66 -3.49 27.51 -6.99
C VAL A 66 -4.04 26.18 -6.48
N PRO A 67 -4.66 25.36 -7.36
CA PRO A 67 -5.06 24.02 -7.00
C PRO A 67 -3.86 23.12 -6.72
N THR A 68 -4.09 22.02 -6.01
CA THR A 68 -3.06 21.03 -5.77
C THR A 68 -3.63 19.63 -5.61
N TRP A 69 -2.74 18.65 -5.51
CA TRP A 69 -3.08 17.26 -5.17
C TRP A 69 -2.44 16.95 -3.82
N ASN A 70 -3.27 16.58 -2.85
CA ASN A 70 -2.77 15.97 -1.62
C ASN A 70 -2.63 14.46 -1.83
N TYR A 71 -1.58 13.85 -1.30
CA TYR A 71 -1.37 12.41 -1.38
C TYR A 71 -0.44 11.93 -0.27
N THR A 72 -0.49 10.63 -0.01
CA THR A 72 0.53 9.91 0.76
C THR A 72 1.02 8.71 -0.03
N VAL A 73 2.31 8.43 0.05
CA VAL A 73 2.91 7.29 -0.63
C VAL A 73 4.12 6.80 0.15
N VAL A 74 4.34 5.50 0.14
CA VAL A 74 5.54 4.86 0.65
C VAL A 74 6.19 4.09 -0.49
N HIS A 75 7.48 4.34 -0.71
CA HIS A 75 8.33 3.56 -1.60
C HIS A 75 9.22 2.68 -0.75
N ALA A 76 9.05 1.36 -0.85
CA ALA A 76 9.96 0.38 -0.27
C ALA A 76 10.93 -0.10 -1.34
N HIS A 77 12.20 -0.18 -0.99
CA HIS A 77 13.26 -0.67 -1.86
C HIS A 77 13.76 -2.02 -1.33
N GLY A 78 14.04 -2.94 -2.24
CA GLY A 78 14.61 -4.24 -1.87
C GLY A 78 14.87 -5.11 -3.09
N ILE A 79 15.67 -6.15 -2.90
CA ILE A 79 16.01 -7.11 -3.95
C ILE A 79 15.00 -8.28 -3.87
N PRO A 80 14.13 -8.45 -4.90
CA PRO A 80 13.11 -9.48 -4.85
C PRO A 80 13.69 -10.88 -5.10
N ARG A 81 13.09 -11.87 -4.45
CA ARG A 81 13.39 -13.30 -4.64
C ARG A 81 12.13 -14.05 -5.03
N ALA A 82 12.26 -14.91 -6.03
CA ALA A 82 11.22 -15.87 -6.39
C ALA A 82 11.37 -17.13 -5.53
N ILE A 83 10.27 -17.60 -4.95
CA ILE A 83 10.23 -18.76 -4.06
C ILE A 83 9.32 -19.81 -4.68
N GLU A 84 9.87 -21.00 -4.94
CA GLU A 84 9.13 -22.16 -5.46
C GLU A 84 8.86 -23.23 -4.40
N ASP A 85 9.44 -23.07 -3.22
CA ASP A 85 9.30 -24.01 -2.11
C ASP A 85 7.84 -24.14 -1.66
N LYS A 86 7.33 -25.38 -1.66
CA LYS A 86 5.91 -25.64 -1.40
C LYS A 86 5.50 -25.37 0.03
N ASP A 87 6.37 -25.68 0.99
CA ASP A 87 6.07 -25.48 2.41
C ASP A 87 5.99 -23.99 2.73
N TRP A 88 6.91 -23.19 2.17
CA TRP A 88 6.86 -21.74 2.23
C TRP A 88 5.57 -21.19 1.59
N LEU A 89 5.19 -21.69 0.41
CA LEU A 89 3.97 -21.24 -0.28
C LEU A 89 2.72 -21.59 0.51
N LEU A 90 2.65 -22.80 1.06
CA LEU A 90 1.55 -23.24 1.91
C LEU A 90 1.44 -22.36 3.16
N GLN A 91 2.55 -22.09 3.83
CA GLN A 91 2.59 -21.20 4.99
C GLN A 91 2.12 -19.79 4.62
N HIS A 92 2.57 -19.25 3.49
CA HIS A 92 2.19 -17.93 3.02
C HIS A 92 0.67 -17.83 2.75
N VAL A 93 0.10 -18.75 1.96
CA VAL A 93 -1.34 -18.71 1.65
C VAL A 93 -2.21 -19.00 2.87
N THR A 94 -1.73 -19.81 3.81
CA THR A 94 -2.40 -20.05 5.10
C THR A 94 -2.42 -18.77 5.93
N THR A 95 -1.27 -18.13 6.12
CA THR A 95 -1.16 -16.85 6.86
C THR A 95 -2.06 -15.78 6.24
N LEU A 96 -2.07 -15.67 4.91
CA LEU A 96 -2.92 -14.74 4.18
C LEU A 96 -4.41 -15.03 4.41
N SER A 97 -4.81 -16.30 4.29
CA SER A 97 -6.19 -16.72 4.49
C SER A 97 -6.65 -16.45 5.93
N ASP A 98 -5.85 -16.87 6.93
CA ASP A 98 -6.15 -16.63 8.34
C ASP A 98 -6.31 -15.14 8.65
N LEU A 99 -5.44 -14.27 8.10
CA LEU A 99 -5.53 -12.83 8.31
C LEU A 99 -6.85 -12.26 7.79
N TYR A 100 -7.22 -12.56 6.55
CA TYR A 100 -8.39 -11.97 5.90
C TYR A 100 -9.72 -12.64 6.28
N GLU A 101 -9.69 -13.91 6.70
CA GLU A 101 -10.88 -14.65 7.13
C GLU A 101 -11.14 -14.52 8.64
N SER A 102 -10.17 -14.04 9.44
CA SER A 102 -10.27 -13.92 10.90
C SER A 102 -11.52 -13.23 11.45
N LYS A 103 -12.14 -12.32 10.68
CA LYS A 103 -13.33 -11.55 11.09
C LYS A 103 -14.64 -12.13 10.57
N ARG A 104 -14.61 -13.23 9.83
CA ARG A 104 -15.80 -13.88 9.27
C ARG A 104 -16.47 -14.72 10.36
N ALA A 105 -17.80 -14.79 10.31
CA ALA A 105 -18.57 -15.66 11.20
C ALA A 105 -18.27 -17.15 10.97
N MET A 106 -17.97 -17.51 9.72
CA MET A 106 -17.56 -18.85 9.31
C MET A 106 -16.29 -18.69 8.46
N PRO A 107 -15.09 -18.67 9.08
CA PRO A 107 -13.84 -18.46 8.35
C PRO A 107 -13.52 -19.68 7.48
N TRP A 108 -13.13 -19.45 6.23
CA TRP A 108 -12.54 -20.49 5.40
C TRP A 108 -11.06 -20.69 5.75
N ARG A 109 -10.63 -21.94 5.89
CA ARG A 109 -9.22 -22.30 6.12
C ARG A 109 -8.68 -23.08 4.93
N VAL A 110 -7.38 -22.97 4.68
CA VAL A 110 -6.71 -23.73 3.61
C VAL A 110 -6.94 -25.24 3.79
N SER A 111 -6.97 -25.71 5.03
CA SER A 111 -7.26 -27.11 5.39
C SER A 111 -8.69 -27.59 5.10
N ASP A 112 -9.62 -26.69 4.79
CA ASP A 112 -11.00 -27.05 4.46
C ASP A 112 -11.11 -27.58 3.01
N ALA A 113 -10.11 -27.29 2.17
CA ALA A 113 -10.02 -27.85 0.83
C ALA A 113 -9.23 -29.18 0.82
N PRO A 114 -9.52 -30.09 -0.13
CA PRO A 114 -8.75 -31.32 -0.29
C PRO A 114 -7.24 -31.05 -0.49
N SER A 115 -6.38 -31.82 0.16
CA SER A 115 -4.92 -31.63 0.10
C SER A 115 -4.38 -31.69 -1.33
N GLU A 116 -4.84 -32.66 -2.13
CA GLU A 116 -4.46 -32.79 -3.54
C GLU A 116 -4.82 -31.56 -4.37
N TYR A 117 -5.95 -30.91 -4.05
CA TYR A 117 -6.36 -29.67 -4.70
C TYR A 117 -5.44 -28.52 -4.32
N ILE A 118 -5.14 -28.35 -3.03
CA ILE A 118 -4.19 -27.33 -2.55
C ILE A 118 -2.81 -27.54 -3.19
N ASP A 119 -2.28 -28.76 -3.19
CA ASP A 119 -0.99 -29.08 -3.82
C ASP A 119 -0.95 -28.71 -5.31
N SER A 120 -2.06 -28.95 -6.02
CA SER A 120 -2.18 -28.54 -7.42
C SER A 120 -2.15 -27.02 -7.58
N MET A 121 -2.82 -26.28 -6.71
CA MET A 121 -2.86 -24.81 -6.73
C MET A 121 -1.50 -24.19 -6.38
N LEU A 122 -0.78 -24.76 -5.41
CA LEU A 122 0.57 -24.29 -5.05
C LEU A 122 1.54 -24.39 -6.24
N ASN A 123 1.41 -25.41 -7.10
CA ASN A 123 2.22 -25.50 -8.32
C ASN A 123 1.94 -24.36 -9.32
N THR A 124 0.80 -23.69 -9.23
CA THR A 124 0.39 -22.62 -10.18
C THR A 124 0.86 -21.23 -9.76
N ILE A 125 1.47 -21.08 -8.59
CA ILE A 125 1.95 -19.79 -8.08
C ILE A 125 3.46 -19.80 -7.86
N ILE A 126 4.02 -18.59 -7.75
CA ILE A 126 5.40 -18.31 -7.38
C ILE A 126 5.36 -17.31 -6.23
N GLY A 127 6.03 -17.66 -5.14
CA GLY A 127 6.22 -16.78 -3.99
C GLY A 127 7.16 -15.64 -4.35
N ILE A 128 6.90 -14.47 -3.79
CA ILE A 128 7.75 -13.30 -3.92
C ILE A 128 8.10 -12.85 -2.52
N GLU A 129 9.40 -12.75 -2.26
CA GLU A 129 9.91 -12.23 -1.00
C GLU A 129 10.88 -11.08 -1.27
N ILE A 130 10.69 -9.97 -0.57
CA ILE A 130 11.49 -8.75 -0.75
C ILE A 130 11.89 -8.20 0.62
N PRO A 131 13.09 -8.55 1.12
CA PRO A 131 13.66 -7.89 2.29
C PRO A 131 13.83 -6.39 2.01
N ILE A 132 13.25 -5.54 2.85
CA ILE A 132 13.28 -4.09 2.64
C ILE A 132 14.60 -3.54 3.15
N ASN A 133 15.33 -2.80 2.30
CA ASN A 133 16.60 -2.17 2.65
C ASN A 133 16.52 -0.64 2.77
N ALA A 134 15.48 -0.02 2.22
CA ALA A 134 15.20 1.39 2.40
C ALA A 134 13.71 1.68 2.25
N VAL A 135 13.23 2.69 2.99
CA VAL A 135 11.86 3.18 2.93
C VAL A 135 11.88 4.68 2.73
N VAL A 136 11.12 5.16 1.75
CA VAL A 136 10.94 6.59 1.49
C VAL A 136 9.45 6.91 1.53
N GLY A 137 9.04 7.70 2.51
CA GLY A 137 7.67 8.22 2.61
C GLY A 137 7.56 9.63 2.05
N GLN A 138 6.46 9.91 1.34
CA GLN A 138 6.12 11.26 0.89
C GLN A 138 4.69 11.61 1.30
N TRP A 139 4.53 12.81 1.86
CA TRP A 139 3.25 13.32 2.34
C TRP A 139 3.05 14.75 1.88
N LYS A 140 2.05 14.96 1.04
CA LYS A 140 1.57 16.29 0.64
C LYS A 140 0.14 16.43 1.15
N MET A 141 -0.03 17.19 2.22
CA MET A 141 -1.30 17.29 2.97
C MET A 141 -1.66 18.75 3.24
N SER A 142 -1.23 19.66 2.37
CA SER A 142 -1.40 21.11 2.58
C SER A 142 -0.81 21.59 3.92
N GLN A 143 0.26 20.94 4.38
CA GLN A 143 0.88 21.20 5.69
C GLN A 143 1.43 22.62 5.82
N ASN A 144 1.77 23.28 4.70
CA ASN A 144 2.27 24.64 4.61
C ASN A 144 1.17 25.71 4.57
N LYS A 145 -0.11 25.34 4.63
CA LYS A 145 -1.23 26.29 4.60
C LYS A 145 -1.53 26.85 6.01
N PRO A 146 -2.02 28.10 6.10
CA PRO A 146 -2.57 28.64 7.34
C PRO A 146 -3.70 27.77 7.88
N LEU A 147 -3.94 27.83 9.20
CA LEU A 147 -4.99 27.04 9.85
C LEU A 147 -6.37 27.29 9.23
N SER A 148 -6.70 28.53 8.88
CA SER A 148 -7.98 28.88 8.23
C SER A 148 -8.22 28.11 6.94
N ASP A 149 -7.16 27.92 6.14
CA ASP A 149 -7.25 27.24 4.86
C ASP A 149 -7.29 25.71 5.06
N LYS A 150 -6.60 25.20 6.07
CA LYS A 150 -6.73 23.79 6.47
C LYS A 150 -8.15 23.46 6.93
N LEU A 151 -8.80 24.34 7.68
CA LEU A 151 -10.19 24.16 8.11
C LEU A 151 -11.15 24.18 6.90
N GLY A 152 -10.97 25.12 5.97
CA GLY A 152 -11.78 25.14 4.74
C GLY A 152 -11.57 23.89 3.86
N ILE A 153 -10.34 23.36 3.78
CA ILE A 153 -10.08 22.07 3.12
C ILE A 153 -10.87 20.94 3.80
N ILE A 154 -10.84 20.87 5.14
CA ILE A 154 -11.53 19.83 5.90
C ILE A 154 -13.05 19.90 5.67
N GLU A 155 -13.62 21.10 5.70
CA GLU A 155 -15.04 21.33 5.41
C GLU A 155 -15.40 20.90 3.98
N GLY A 156 -14.64 21.36 2.99
CA GLY A 156 -14.86 20.98 1.59
C GLY A 156 -14.74 19.46 1.33
N LEU A 157 -13.80 18.78 1.99
CA LEU A 157 -13.68 17.32 1.92
C LEU A 157 -14.83 16.58 2.63
N HIS A 158 -15.44 17.18 3.66
CA HIS A 158 -16.63 16.62 4.29
C HIS A 158 -17.87 16.77 3.42
N GLU A 159 -18.00 17.85 2.65
CA GLU A 159 -19.09 18.06 1.71
C GLU A 159 -18.95 17.20 0.44
N HIS A 160 -17.72 16.98 -0.03
CA HIS A 160 -17.41 16.14 -1.19
C HIS A 160 -16.90 14.76 -0.75
N VAL A 161 -17.83 13.91 -0.33
CA VAL A 161 -17.51 12.56 0.16
C VAL A 161 -17.20 11.62 -1.00
N ASP A 162 -15.91 11.33 -1.19
CA ASP A 162 -15.44 10.13 -1.89
C ASP A 162 -14.68 9.21 -0.91
N GLU A 163 -14.28 8.01 -1.37
CA GLU A 163 -13.58 7.02 -0.54
C GLU A 163 -12.29 7.58 0.09
N ASN A 164 -11.61 8.52 -0.58
CA ASN A 164 -10.37 9.12 -0.10
C ASN A 164 -10.61 10.35 0.78
N SER A 165 -11.72 11.06 0.63
CA SER A 165 -11.99 12.32 1.36
C SER A 165 -11.94 12.16 2.88
N GLN A 166 -12.54 11.12 3.44
CA GLN A 166 -12.54 10.91 4.90
C GLN A 166 -11.14 10.64 5.45
N GLN A 167 -10.36 9.82 4.75
CA GLN A 167 -8.97 9.52 5.12
C GLN A 167 -8.10 10.77 4.93
N MET A 168 -8.33 11.56 3.88
CA MET A 168 -7.63 12.82 3.64
C MET A 168 -7.92 13.86 4.73
N VAL A 169 -9.16 13.95 5.23
CA VAL A 169 -9.49 14.80 6.39
C VAL A 169 -8.63 14.42 7.60
N ALA A 170 -8.52 13.13 7.90
CA ALA A 170 -7.70 12.67 9.02
C ALA A 170 -6.22 13.06 8.84
N LEU A 171 -5.69 13.00 7.62
CA LEU A 171 -4.32 13.39 7.29
C LEU A 171 -4.09 14.90 7.39
N VAL A 172 -4.99 15.72 6.84
CA VAL A 172 -4.92 17.20 6.94
C VAL A 172 -5.00 17.65 8.41
N LYS A 173 -5.84 16.99 9.23
CA LYS A 173 -5.93 17.24 10.67
C LYS A 173 -4.63 16.90 11.43
N ARG A 174 -3.95 15.80 11.05
CA ARG A 174 -2.72 15.34 11.73
C ARG A 174 -1.52 16.26 11.55
N GLY A 175 -1.48 17.08 10.49
CA GLY A 175 -0.48 18.13 10.25
C GLY A 175 0.94 17.86 10.77
N ASN A 176 1.83 17.27 9.95
CA ASN A 176 3.23 16.94 10.24
C ASN A 176 3.49 16.33 11.64
N HIS A 177 3.48 15.00 11.73
CA HIS A 177 4.56 14.33 12.47
C HIS A 177 5.70 14.15 11.46
N LYS A 178 6.84 14.81 11.69
CA LYS A 178 8.09 14.30 11.11
C LYS A 178 8.27 12.90 11.67
N ILE A 179 8.29 11.90 10.80
CA ILE A 179 8.96 10.63 11.11
C ILE A 179 10.44 10.88 10.86
#